data_AF-H9MBH3-F1
#
_entry.id   AF-H9MBH3-F1
#
_cell.length_a   1.000
_cell.length_b   1.000
_cell.length_c   1.000
_cell.angle_alpha   90.00
_cell.angle_beta   90.00
_cell.angle_gamma   90.00
#
_symmetry.space_group_name_H-M   'P 1'
#
loop_
_entity.id
_entity.type
_entity.pdbx_description
1 polymer ?
#
loop_
_entity_poly.entity_id
_entity_poly.type
_entity_poly.pdbx_seq_one_letter_code
_entity_poly.pdbx_strand_id
1 'polypeptide(L)'
;FVIQNKCSYTVWAAGIPVGGGQALEQGQSWSVNVPAGTSSGRFWGRTGCSFDASGKGSCSTGDCGGVLSCTLSGKSPTTLVEYTLNG
;
A
#
# COMPACT_ATOMS: atom_id res chain seq x y z
N PHE A 1 -1.44 12.55 1.22
CA PHE A 1 -0.12 11.94 1.48
C PHE A 1 0.61 11.73 0.16
N VAL A 2 1.95 11.78 0.18
CA VAL A 2 2.80 11.37 -0.94
C VAL A 2 3.66 10.20 -0.46
N ILE A 3 3.48 9.04 -1.07
CA ILE A 3 4.25 7.84 -0.80
C ILE A 3 5.35 7.76 -1.84
N GLN A 4 6.61 7.70 -1.43
CA GLN A 4 7.75 7.65 -2.34
C GLN A 4 8.57 6.39 -2.12
N ASN A 5 8.86 5.67 -3.20
CA ASN A 5 9.78 4.56 -3.16
C ASN A 5 11.22 5.07 -3.37
N LYS A 6 12.04 5.02 -2.33
CA LYS A 6 13.49 5.30 -2.43
C LYS A 6 14.34 4.02 -2.38
N CYS A 7 13.72 2.85 -2.31
CA CYS A 7 14.43 1.57 -2.37
C CYS A 7 14.98 1.33 -3.78
N SER A 8 16.02 0.52 -3.88
CA SER A 8 16.63 0.11 -5.16
C SER A 8 15.84 -0.97 -5.91
N TYR A 9 14.60 -1.23 -5.50
CA TYR A 9 13.73 -2.28 -6.04
C TYR A 9 12.27 -1.81 -6.02
N THR A 10 11.45 -2.42 -6.85
CA THR A 10 10.01 -2.13 -6.93
C THR A 10 9.31 -2.55 -5.64
N VAL A 11 8.48 -1.66 -5.11
CA VAL A 11 7.58 -1.94 -3.99
C VAL A 11 6.15 -1.69 -4.43
N TRP A 12 5.21 -2.46 -3.91
CA TRP A 12 3.79 -2.23 -4.13
C TRP A 12 3.24 -1.54 -2.89
N ALA A 13 3.20 -0.21 -2.93
CA ALA A 13 2.58 0.58 -1.89
C ALA A 13 1.11 0.18 -1.74
N ALA A 14 0.62 0.22 -0.51
CA ALA A 14 -0.75 -0.10 -0.17
C ALA A 14 -1.28 0.89 0.86
N GLY A 15 -2.58 1.16 0.82
CA GLY A 15 -3.25 2.12 1.68
C GLY A 15 -4.70 1.76 1.96
N ILE A 16 -5.12 1.81 3.22
CA ILE A 16 -6.51 1.65 3.65
C ILE A 16 -6.91 2.76 4.65
N PRO A 17 -8.19 3.15 4.74
CA PRO A 17 -9.29 2.75 3.84
C PRO A 17 -9.21 3.42 2.46
N VAL A 18 -8.26 4.34 2.25
CA VAL A 18 -8.09 5.12 1.02
C VAL A 18 -6.75 4.81 0.36
N GLY A 19 -6.78 4.63 -0.96
CA GLY A 19 -5.60 4.41 -1.81
C GLY A 19 -5.62 3.04 -2.48
N GLY A 20 -5.93 1.98 -1.75
CA GLY A 20 -5.87 0.61 -2.29
C GLY A 20 -4.42 0.16 -2.43
N GLY A 21 -3.87 0.21 -3.63
CA GLY A 21 -2.45 -0.08 -3.85
C GLY A 21 -1.94 0.28 -5.25
N GLN A 22 -0.63 0.51 -5.33
CA GLN A 22 0.05 0.97 -6.54
C GLN A 22 1.48 0.41 -6.59
N ALA A 23 1.92 -0.01 -7.76
CA ALA A 23 3.32 -0.38 -7.99
C ALA A 23 4.17 0.89 -8.09
N LEU A 24 5.29 0.93 -7.37
CA LEU A 24 6.26 2.02 -7.42
C LEU A 24 7.64 1.45 -7.69
N GLU A 25 8.17 1.73 -8.88
CA GLU A 25 9.57 1.50 -9.21
C GLU A 25 10.48 2.44 -8.39
N GLN A 26 11.79 2.21 -8.45
CA GLN A 26 12.75 3.06 -7.75
C GLN A 26 12.57 4.54 -8.14
N GLY A 27 12.45 5.40 -7.13
CA GLY A 27 12.31 6.85 -7.28
C GLY A 27 10.89 7.33 -7.57
N GLN A 28 9.95 6.44 -7.89
CA GLN A 28 8.56 6.81 -8.16
C GLN A 28 7.81 7.21 -6.89
N SER A 29 6.79 8.03 -7.10
CA SER A 29 5.91 8.55 -6.04
C SER A 29 4.44 8.33 -6.39
N TRP A 30 3.63 8.17 -5.36
CA TRP A 30 2.19 8.04 -5.44
C TRP A 30 1.51 9.03 -4.49
N SER A 31 0.72 9.92 -5.08
CA SER A 31 -0.08 10.89 -4.33
C SER A 31 -1.46 10.30 -4.02
N VAL A 32 -1.80 10.24 -2.73
CA VAL A 32 -3.09 9.76 -2.23
C VAL A 32 -3.78 10.89 -1.49
N ASN A 33 -4.93 11.31 -2.02
CA ASN A 33 -5.80 12.29 -1.37
C ASN A 33 -6.66 11.56 -0.34
N VAL A 34 -6.32 11.71 0.93
CA VAL A 34 -7.07 11.11 2.04
C VAL A 34 -8.02 12.15 2.62
N PRO A 35 -9.34 11.90 2.65
CA PRO A 35 -10.32 12.83 3.20
C PRO A 35 -10.08 13.13 4.68
N ALA A 36 -10.44 14.34 5.10
CA ALA A 36 -10.58 14.68 6.51
C ALA A 36 -11.59 13.74 7.21
N GLY A 37 -11.37 13.43 8.48
CA GLY A 37 -12.20 12.49 9.24
C GLY A 37 -11.83 11.02 9.04
N THR A 38 -10.82 10.72 8.21
CA THR A 38 -10.36 9.33 8.03
C THR A 38 -9.70 8.83 9.32
N SER A 39 -10.25 7.75 9.89
CA SER A 39 -9.72 7.04 11.05
C SER A 39 -9.18 5.67 10.69
N SER A 40 -8.33 5.10 11.56
CA SER A 40 -7.70 3.79 11.36
C SER A 40 -6.95 3.65 10.02
N GLY A 41 -6.39 4.76 9.55
CA GLY A 41 -5.69 4.82 8.27
C GLY A 41 -4.34 4.14 8.35
N ARG A 42 -3.96 3.40 7.30
CA ARG A 42 -2.67 2.71 7.19
C ARG A 42 -2.07 2.87 5.81
N PHE A 43 -0.76 3.06 5.75
CA PHE A 43 0.05 2.83 4.55
C PHE A 43 1.18 1.84 4.86
N TRP A 44 1.56 1.03 3.88
CA TRP A 44 2.73 0.14 3.99
C TRP A 44 3.28 -0.21 2.61
N GLY A 45 4.51 -0.75 2.60
CA GLY A 45 5.13 -1.30 1.40
C GLY A 45 4.97 -2.82 1.34
N ARG A 46 4.72 -3.35 0.14
CA ARG A 46 4.73 -4.79 -0.14
C ARG A 46 5.88 -5.13 -1.08
N THR A 47 6.45 -6.32 -0.93
CA THR A 47 7.60 -6.76 -1.74
C THR A 47 7.36 -8.11 -2.41
N GLY A 48 8.05 -8.32 -3.53
CA GLY A 48 8.00 -9.57 -4.28
C GLY A 48 6.58 -9.92 -4.74
N CYS A 49 5.86 -8.95 -5.28
CA CYS A 49 4.48 -9.16 -5.72
C CYS A 49 4.40 -9.56 -7.19
N SER A 50 3.40 -10.37 -7.51
CA SER A 50 2.99 -10.67 -8.88
C SER A 50 1.46 -10.67 -8.93
N PHE A 51 0.91 -9.96 -9.91
CA PHE A 51 -0.54 -9.83 -10.12
C PHE A 51 -0.88 -10.09 -11.58
N ASP A 52 -2.04 -10.70 -11.82
CA ASP A 52 -2.63 -10.85 -13.14
C ASP A 52 -3.32 -9.56 -13.61
N ALA A 53 -3.86 -9.57 -14.83
CA ALA A 53 -4.58 -8.43 -15.40
C ALA A 53 -5.86 -8.06 -14.64
N SER A 54 -6.39 -8.96 -13.79
CA SER A 54 -7.52 -8.68 -12.91
C SER A 54 -7.08 -8.12 -11.55
N GLY A 55 -5.78 -7.90 -11.35
CA GLY A 55 -5.22 -7.40 -10.10
C GLY A 55 -5.19 -8.44 -8.98
N LYS A 56 -5.33 -9.73 -9.29
CA LYS A 56 -5.25 -10.84 -8.33
C LYS A 56 -3.86 -11.49 -8.37
N GLY A 57 -3.37 -11.94 -7.23
CA GLY A 57 -2.01 -12.44 -7.13
C GLY A 57 -1.54 -12.63 -5.70
N SER A 58 -0.27 -12.34 -5.42
CA SER A 58 0.26 -12.40 -4.07
C SER A 58 1.54 -11.58 -3.92
N CYS A 59 1.86 -11.20 -2.68
CA CYS A 59 3.13 -10.61 -2.28
C CYS A 59 3.86 -11.49 -1.25
N SER A 60 5.19 -11.41 -1.23
CA SER A 60 6.02 -12.13 -0.25
C SER A 60 5.90 -11.52 1.16
N THR A 61 5.77 -10.20 1.25
CA THR A 61 5.56 -9.48 2.51
C THR A 61 4.44 -8.45 2.37
N GLY A 62 3.72 -8.17 3.46
CA GLY A 62 2.65 -7.18 3.48
C GLY A 62 1.44 -7.49 2.60
N ASP A 63 1.27 -8.73 2.13
CA ASP A 63 0.14 -9.13 1.30
C ASP A 63 -1.20 -8.84 1.99
N CYS A 64 -2.19 -8.37 1.24
CA CYS A 64 -3.48 -7.91 1.77
C CYS A 64 -4.67 -8.76 1.28
N GLY A 65 -4.45 -10.05 1.10
CA GLY A 65 -5.47 -11.00 0.62
C GLY A 65 -5.36 -11.30 -0.87
N GLY A 66 -4.16 -11.20 -1.44
CA GLY A 66 -3.88 -11.56 -2.82
C GLY A 66 -4.46 -10.61 -3.87
N VAL A 67 -4.60 -9.32 -3.53
CA VAL A 67 -5.12 -8.29 -4.44
C VAL A 67 -4.18 -7.09 -4.52
N LEU A 68 -4.10 -6.46 -5.69
CA LEU A 68 -3.31 -5.25 -5.90
C LEU A 68 -3.90 -4.08 -5.11
N SER A 69 -5.21 -3.86 -5.22
CA SER A 69 -5.93 -2.81 -4.49
C SER A 69 -6.42 -3.33 -3.13
N CYS A 70 -5.70 -3.01 -2.07
CA CYS A 70 -5.98 -3.53 -0.73
C CYS A 70 -7.27 -2.95 -0.13
N THR A 71 -8.04 -3.83 0.50
CA THR A 71 -9.17 -3.48 1.38
C THR A 71 -8.94 -3.94 2.83
N LEU A 72 -7.94 -4.79 3.04
CA LEU A 72 -7.51 -5.33 4.33
C LEU A 72 -6.08 -4.86 4.66
N SER A 73 -5.73 -4.91 5.94
CA SER A 73 -4.37 -4.64 6.39
C SER A 73 -3.40 -5.72 5.88
N GLY A 74 -2.15 -5.33 5.63
CA GLY A 74 -1.11 -6.26 5.19
C GLY A 74 -0.75 -7.31 6.25
N LYS A 75 -0.48 -8.53 5.81
CA LYS A 75 -0.01 -9.66 6.62
C LYS A 75 1.42 -9.41 7.14
N SER A 76 1.66 -9.74 8.40
CA SER A 76 3.00 -9.66 9.01
C SER A 76 4.01 -10.60 8.33
N PRO A 77 5.29 -10.21 8.24
CA PRO A 77 5.86 -8.94 8.70
C PRO A 77 5.52 -7.78 7.75
N THR A 78 5.16 -6.62 8.32
CA THR A 78 4.93 -5.38 7.57
C THR A 78 5.22 -4.17 8.46
N THR A 79 5.94 -3.19 7.92
CA THR A 79 6.13 -1.90 8.59
C THR A 79 4.95 -1.00 8.22
N LEU A 80 4.19 -0.59 9.23
CA LEU A 80 2.98 0.23 9.05
C LEU A 80 3.26 1.69 9.38
N VAL A 81 2.74 2.57 8.54
CA VAL A 81 2.49 3.97 8.89
C VAL A 81 1.01 4.07 9.22
N GLU A 82 0.69 4.28 10.50
CA GLU A 82 -0.69 4.43 10.96
C GLU A 82 -1.02 5.90 11.19
N TYR A 83 -2.25 6.31 10.85
CA TYR A 83 -2.69 7.69 10.97
C TYR A 83 -4.20 7.81 11.26
N THR A 84 -4.59 8.96 11.79
CA THR A 84 -5.98 9.41 11.92
C THR A 84 -6.00 10.91 11.64
N LEU A 85 -6.92 11.37 10.79
CA LEU A 85 -7.01 12.77 10.37
C LEU A 85 -8.30 13.40 10.88
N ASN A 86 -8.20 14.50 11.64
CA ASN A 86 -9.34 15.26 12.17
C ASN A 86 -10.36 14.37 12.88
N GLY A 87 -9.86 13.55 13.83
CA GLY A 87 -10.59 12.52 14.56
C GLY A 87 -11.81 13.00 15.32
#